data_AF-A0A411E7I7-F1
#
_entry.id   AF-A0A411E7I7-F1
#
_cell.length_a   1.000
_cell.length_b   1.000
_cell.length_c   1.000
_cell.angle_alpha   90.00
_cell.angle_beta   90.00
_cell.angle_gamma   90.00
#
_symmetry.space_group_name_H-M   'P 1'
#
loop_
_entity.id
_entity.type
_entity.pdbx_description
1 polymer ?
#
loop_
_entity_poly.entity_id
_entity_poly.type
_entity_poly.pdbx_seq_one_letter_code
_entity_poly.pdbx_strand_id
1 'polypeptide(L)'
;MELITVNNNIDNHVISENEIITSKGSFIEANTKQVTLDHLKKECIIPVYSDNESSISHASFIDAAKEVVEANFSGYGILQPNIRISHTIRGRVPSAIGKPVKELRPEEKTIYYQRCAFMIEIPEITEIVNNNKLSLTIGGVRALNQENLYSKRNLEKFKVFIGFKNLVCTNLCISTDGLNSDIRVSSVAELKGKIEELIHQFDQDRFLGNMERMSKYSLEELQFAHTIGKMKLYQFLNKEEKVGKLKLLMNDNQIGTIVKNYYEDPNFARSINGEISLWDFYNLMTDANKKSFIDSSLERNANAFEFVIGLTDSLQNKTKNWFLNQRVLDDI
;
A
#
# COMPACT_ATOMS: atom_id res chain seq x y z
N MET A 1 33.86 50.35 21.78
CA MET A 1 33.75 49.00 22.36
C MET A 1 32.31 48.81 22.76
N GLU A 2 31.52 48.16 21.93
CA GLU A 2 30.22 47.61 22.31
C GLU A 2 30.23 46.14 21.93
N LEU A 3 30.00 45.30 22.93
CA LEU A 3 29.92 43.85 22.82
C LEU A 3 28.57 43.49 22.21
N ILE A 4 28.57 42.94 21.00
CA ILE A 4 27.39 42.32 20.40
C ILE A 4 27.29 40.90 20.95
N THR A 5 26.31 40.68 21.81
CA THR A 5 25.88 39.34 22.27
C THR A 5 25.31 38.55 21.10
N VAL A 6 25.96 37.43 20.75
CA VAL A 6 25.45 36.43 19.82
C VAL A 6 24.47 35.53 20.57
N ASN A 7 23.18 35.66 20.29
CA ASN A 7 22.16 34.72 20.75
C ASN A 7 22.22 33.46 19.87
N ASN A 8 22.87 32.41 20.37
CA ASN A 8 22.77 31.06 19.81
C ASN A 8 21.47 30.42 20.33
N ASN A 9 20.36 30.60 19.62
CA ASN A 9 19.20 29.71 19.77
C ASN A 9 19.48 28.43 18.96
N ILE A 10 20.15 27.48 19.61
CA ILE A 10 20.04 26.07 19.25
C ILE A 10 18.72 25.60 19.85
N ASP A 11 17.62 25.85 19.12
CA ASP A 11 16.34 25.26 19.48
C ASP A 11 16.44 23.75 19.22
N ASN A 12 16.51 23.01 20.32
CA ASN A 12 16.45 21.57 20.40
C ASN A 12 15.26 21.05 19.58
N HIS A 13 15.56 20.36 18.48
CA HIS A 13 14.64 19.41 17.85
C HIS A 13 14.44 18.21 18.79
N VAL A 14 13.61 18.37 19.81
CA VAL A 14 13.10 17.24 20.60
C VAL A 14 12.08 16.52 19.72
N ILE A 15 12.53 15.47 19.04
CA ILE A 15 11.64 14.49 18.39
C ILE A 15 10.81 13.85 19.51
N SER A 16 9.48 13.98 19.44
CA SER A 16 8.61 13.39 20.45
C SER A 16 8.80 11.86 20.47
N GLU A 17 8.81 11.21 21.64
CA GLU A 17 8.97 9.76 21.74
C GLU A 17 7.95 8.99 20.87
N ASN A 18 6.73 9.53 20.69
CA ASN A 18 5.70 8.97 19.81
C ASN A 18 6.09 8.96 18.31
N GLU A 19 6.90 9.92 17.84
CA GLU A 19 7.42 9.94 16.46
C GLU A 19 8.51 8.90 16.21
N ILE A 20 9.13 8.36 17.27
CA ILE A 20 10.16 7.33 17.19
C ILE A 20 9.54 5.93 17.02
N ILE A 21 8.32 5.72 17.53
CA ILE A 21 7.65 4.41 17.58
C ILE A 21 6.61 4.24 16.45
N THR A 22 6.37 5.25 15.60
CA THR A 22 5.36 5.18 14.52
C THR A 22 5.96 5.44 13.14
N SER A 23 5.53 4.65 12.14
CA SER A 23 5.97 4.83 10.75
C SER A 23 5.55 6.21 10.22
N LYS A 24 6.52 7.00 9.75
CA LYS A 24 6.30 8.30 9.09
C LYS A 24 5.69 8.17 7.70
N GLY A 25 4.90 9.16 7.29
CA GLY A 25 4.29 9.26 5.96
C GLY A 25 2.96 8.49 5.79
N SER A 26 2.43 8.54 4.56
CA SER A 26 1.14 7.93 4.22
C SER A 26 1.32 6.92 3.08
N PHE A 27 1.21 5.63 3.40
CA PHE A 27 1.24 4.56 2.39
C PHE A 27 -0.05 4.52 1.54
N ILE A 28 -1.09 5.23 1.98
CA ILE A 28 -2.33 5.47 1.25
C ILE A 28 -2.90 6.83 1.64
N GLU A 29 -3.37 7.61 0.67
CA GLU A 29 -3.77 9.00 0.88
C GLU A 29 -5.25 9.25 0.57
N ALA A 30 -5.76 8.66 -0.51
CA ALA A 30 -7.10 8.98 -0.99
C ALA A 30 -8.21 8.60 0.00
N ASN A 31 -8.96 9.61 0.46
CA ASN A 31 -10.18 9.47 1.24
C ASN A 31 -10.01 8.63 2.53
N THR A 32 -8.82 8.72 3.14
CA THR A 32 -8.54 8.03 4.41
C THR A 32 -8.27 9.02 5.55
N LYS A 33 -8.44 8.55 6.79
CA LYS A 33 -7.98 9.25 8.00
C LYS A 33 -7.11 8.32 8.82
N GLN A 34 -6.08 8.89 9.45
CA GLN A 34 -5.25 8.16 10.40
C GLN A 34 -5.97 8.02 11.73
N VAL A 35 -5.91 6.84 12.34
CA VAL A 35 -6.44 6.55 13.68
C VAL A 35 -5.44 5.71 14.46
N THR A 36 -5.63 5.60 15.78
CA THR A 36 -4.81 4.73 16.63
C THR A 36 -5.48 3.36 16.80
N LEU A 37 -4.69 2.35 17.18
CA LEU A 37 -5.23 1.04 17.54
C LEU A 37 -6.14 1.15 18.78
N ASP A 38 -5.79 2.00 19.73
CA ASP A 38 -6.59 2.29 20.92
C ASP A 38 -7.98 2.82 20.59
N HIS A 39 -8.08 3.73 19.61
CA HIS A 39 -9.37 4.23 19.12
C HIS A 39 -10.23 3.08 18.56
N LEU A 40 -9.63 2.20 17.76
CA LEU A 40 -10.35 1.04 17.21
C LEU A 40 -10.79 0.04 18.29
N LYS A 41 -10.08 -0.05 19.42
CA LYS A 41 -10.41 -0.94 20.54
C LYS A 41 -11.46 -0.36 21.49
N LYS A 42 -11.37 0.93 21.80
CA LYS A 42 -12.13 1.58 22.89
C LYS A 42 -13.36 2.33 22.40
N GLU A 43 -13.34 2.85 21.17
CA GLU A 43 -14.39 3.75 20.67
C GLU A 43 -15.21 3.13 19.52
N CYS A 44 -14.69 2.12 18.84
CA CYS A 44 -15.40 1.45 17.76
C CYS A 44 -16.19 0.22 18.24
N ILE A 45 -17.43 0.10 17.77
CA ILE A 45 -18.21 -1.14 17.95
C ILE A 45 -17.78 -2.21 16.95
N ILE A 46 -18.04 -3.48 17.30
CA ILE A 46 -17.84 -4.62 16.42
C ILE A 46 -19.19 -4.97 15.78
N PRO A 47 -19.33 -4.91 14.44
CA PRO A 47 -20.55 -5.35 13.79
C PRO A 47 -20.81 -6.84 14.00
N VAL A 48 -22.09 -7.19 14.09
CA VAL A 48 -22.56 -8.57 14.25
C VAL A 48 -23.31 -9.02 13.00
N TYR A 49 -23.26 -10.32 12.71
CA TYR A 49 -24.05 -10.98 11.67
C TYR A 49 -25.49 -11.24 12.15
N SER A 50 -26.39 -11.70 11.27
CA SER A 50 -27.81 -11.91 11.64
C SER A 50 -28.06 -13.08 12.58
N ASP A 51 -27.08 -13.96 12.78
CA ASP A 51 -27.04 -14.99 13.81
C ASP A 51 -26.45 -14.51 15.15
N ASN A 52 -26.20 -13.21 15.29
CA ASN A 52 -25.57 -12.54 16.43
C ASN A 52 -24.10 -12.92 16.67
N GLU A 53 -23.44 -13.61 15.74
CA GLU A 53 -21.99 -13.79 15.83
C GLU A 53 -21.27 -12.48 15.52
N SER A 54 -20.24 -12.18 16.32
CA SER A 54 -19.40 -11.00 16.09
C SER A 54 -18.46 -11.23 14.92
N SER A 55 -18.33 -10.21 14.07
CA SER A 55 -17.30 -10.17 13.03
C SER A 55 -15.92 -10.02 13.66
N ILE A 56 -14.87 -10.54 13.02
CA ILE A 56 -13.50 -10.23 13.44
C ILE A 56 -13.29 -8.71 13.33
N SER A 57 -12.90 -8.03 14.40
CA SER A 57 -12.77 -6.57 14.36
C SER A 57 -11.50 -6.13 13.62
N HIS A 58 -11.47 -4.87 13.16
CA HIS A 58 -10.23 -4.27 12.61
C HIS A 58 -9.08 -4.34 13.62
N ALA A 59 -9.37 -4.06 14.90
CA ALA A 59 -8.37 -4.17 15.97
C ALA A 59 -7.86 -5.61 16.14
N SER A 60 -8.75 -6.61 16.11
CA SER A 60 -8.35 -8.02 16.25
C SER A 60 -7.46 -8.47 15.09
N PHE A 61 -7.73 -7.98 13.87
CA PHE A 61 -6.88 -8.25 12.72
C PHE A 61 -5.49 -7.62 12.88
N ILE A 62 -5.42 -6.36 13.31
CA ILE A 62 -4.16 -5.66 13.53
C ILE A 62 -3.34 -6.33 14.64
N ASP A 63 -3.97 -6.69 15.76
CA ASP A 63 -3.32 -7.42 16.85
C ASP A 63 -2.80 -8.78 16.36
N ALA A 64 -3.62 -9.51 15.60
CA ALA A 64 -3.22 -10.81 15.06
C ALA A 64 -1.99 -10.71 14.14
N ALA A 65 -1.96 -9.71 13.26
CA ALA A 65 -0.80 -9.47 12.40
C ALA A 65 0.43 -9.04 13.22
N LYS A 66 0.25 -8.17 14.21
CA LYS A 66 1.32 -7.72 15.09
C LYS A 66 1.95 -8.88 15.86
N GLU A 67 1.14 -9.76 16.44
CA GLU A 67 1.62 -10.94 17.15
C GLU A 67 2.44 -11.87 16.23
N VAL A 68 1.98 -12.09 14.99
CA VAL A 68 2.72 -12.92 14.02
C VAL A 68 4.04 -12.25 13.61
N VAL A 69 4.04 -10.93 13.39
CA VAL A 69 5.26 -10.17 13.09
C VAL A 69 6.25 -10.23 14.25
N GLU A 70 5.80 -10.02 15.49
CA GLU A 70 6.65 -10.10 16.68
C GLU A 70 7.24 -11.49 16.90
N ALA A 71 6.50 -12.55 16.57
CA ALA A 71 6.98 -13.92 16.65
C ALA A 71 8.04 -14.26 15.58
N ASN A 72 7.83 -13.80 14.34
CA ASN A 72 8.73 -14.11 13.22
C ASN A 72 10.00 -13.24 13.19
N PHE A 73 9.91 -12.02 13.70
CA PHE A 73 11.01 -11.05 13.71
C PHE A 73 11.45 -10.72 15.13
N SER A 74 11.48 -11.76 15.99
CA SER A 74 11.89 -11.63 17.38
C SER A 74 13.30 -11.04 17.48
N GLY A 75 13.46 -9.98 18.27
CA GLY A 75 14.74 -9.31 18.45
C GLY A 75 14.94 -8.07 17.56
N TYR A 76 14.06 -7.84 16.57
CA TYR A 76 14.05 -6.60 15.81
C TYR A 76 13.14 -5.55 16.44
N GLY A 77 13.51 -4.28 16.30
CA GLY A 77 12.63 -3.14 16.60
C GLY A 77 11.41 -3.10 15.66
N ILE A 78 10.20 -3.28 16.19
CA ILE A 78 8.94 -3.26 15.43
C ILE A 78 8.16 -1.99 15.79
N LEU A 79 7.78 -1.20 14.78
CA LEU A 79 7.00 0.02 14.99
C LEU A 79 5.51 -0.28 15.25
N GLN A 80 4.81 0.65 15.90
CA GLN A 80 3.37 0.54 16.03
C GLN A 80 2.68 0.63 14.65
N PRO A 81 1.55 -0.08 14.46
CA PRO A 81 0.82 -0.04 13.20
C PRO A 81 0.41 1.38 12.80
N ASN A 82 0.76 1.79 11.57
CA ASN A 82 0.19 2.97 10.92
C ASN A 82 -1.16 2.59 10.31
N ILE A 83 -2.26 3.13 10.84
CA ILE A 83 -3.62 2.68 10.53
C ILE A 83 -4.38 3.78 9.79
N ARG A 84 -5.03 3.39 8.69
CA ARG A 84 -5.84 4.26 7.83
C ARG A 84 -7.24 3.69 7.71
N ILE A 85 -8.25 4.49 8.03
CA ILE A 85 -9.65 4.12 7.91
C ILE A 85 -10.35 4.92 6.83
N SER A 86 -11.46 4.38 6.31
CA SER A 86 -12.33 5.09 5.38
C SER A 86 -13.79 4.73 5.61
N HIS A 87 -14.68 5.68 5.31
CA HIS A 87 -16.13 5.58 5.44
C HIS A 87 -16.60 5.24 6.85
N THR A 88 -16.86 6.27 7.66
CA THR A 88 -17.42 6.13 9.00
C THR A 88 -18.89 5.73 8.94
N ILE A 89 -19.24 4.64 9.60
CA ILE A 89 -20.62 4.27 9.88
C ILE A 89 -20.96 4.75 11.29
N ARG A 90 -22.01 5.57 11.37
CA ARG A 90 -22.53 6.10 12.63
C ARG A 90 -23.84 5.40 12.93
N GLY A 91 -23.86 4.65 14.02
CA GLY A 91 -25.02 3.98 14.55
C GLY A 91 -25.46 4.58 15.88
N ARG A 92 -26.29 3.81 16.57
CA ARG A 92 -26.77 4.12 17.91
C ARG A 92 -26.97 2.84 18.72
N VAL A 93 -26.94 2.95 20.03
CA VAL A 93 -27.27 1.83 20.93
C VAL A 93 -28.75 1.42 20.80
N PRO A 94 -29.11 0.16 21.12
CA PRO A 94 -30.48 -0.33 20.97
C PRO A 94 -31.53 0.51 21.70
N SER A 95 -31.22 1.01 22.90
CA SER A 95 -32.12 1.85 23.71
C SER A 95 -32.39 3.25 23.12
N ALA A 96 -31.65 3.65 22.09
CA ALA A 96 -31.80 4.94 21.41
C ALA A 96 -32.34 4.81 19.98
N ILE A 97 -32.83 3.63 19.58
CA ILE A 97 -33.54 3.42 18.31
C ILE A 97 -34.77 4.34 18.27
N GLY A 98 -34.98 5.01 17.12
CA GLY A 98 -36.08 5.97 16.94
C GLY A 98 -35.79 7.41 17.39
N LYS A 99 -34.79 7.65 18.25
CA LYS A 99 -34.42 9.03 18.64
C LYS A 99 -33.88 9.84 17.43
N PRO A 100 -34.30 11.08 17.21
CA PRO A 100 -33.67 11.95 16.21
C PRO A 100 -32.16 12.10 16.44
N VAL A 101 -31.36 12.21 15.37
CA VAL A 101 -29.88 12.28 15.47
C VAL A 101 -29.41 13.44 16.36
N LYS A 102 -30.15 14.56 16.37
CA LYS A 102 -29.85 15.75 17.18
C LYS A 102 -30.04 15.50 18.69
N GLU A 103 -30.82 14.51 19.08
CA GLU A 103 -31.15 14.17 20.46
C GLU A 103 -30.30 13.02 21.02
N LEU A 104 -29.46 12.40 20.20
CA LEU A 104 -28.56 11.33 20.64
C LEU A 104 -27.47 11.88 21.55
N ARG A 105 -27.39 11.34 22.76
CA ARG A 105 -26.30 11.58 23.69
C ARG A 105 -25.00 10.95 23.18
N PRO A 106 -23.81 11.43 23.56
CA PRO A 106 -22.54 10.86 23.12
C PRO A 106 -22.42 9.36 23.35
N GLU A 107 -22.82 8.87 24.53
CA GLU A 107 -22.83 7.46 24.92
C GLU A 107 -23.85 6.60 24.14
N GLU A 108 -24.82 7.24 23.48
CA GLU A 108 -25.80 6.56 22.66
C GLU A 108 -25.34 6.41 21.21
N LYS A 109 -24.26 7.10 20.80
CA LYS A 109 -23.70 7.05 19.45
C LYS A 109 -22.70 5.91 19.36
N THR A 110 -22.82 5.11 18.31
CA THR A 110 -21.83 4.07 18.01
C THR A 110 -21.14 4.39 16.71
N ILE A 111 -19.88 3.99 16.58
CA ILE A 111 -19.10 4.18 15.36
C ILE A 111 -18.36 2.92 14.99
N TYR A 112 -18.20 2.70 13.69
CA TYR A 112 -17.17 1.81 13.13
C TYR A 112 -16.82 2.29 11.72
N TYR A 113 -15.82 1.68 11.09
CA TYR A 113 -15.38 2.06 9.75
C TYR A 113 -15.60 0.91 8.78
N GLN A 114 -16.08 1.21 7.57
CA GLN A 114 -16.24 0.16 6.56
C GLN A 114 -14.90 -0.44 6.14
N ARG A 115 -13.87 0.39 6.03
CA ARG A 115 -12.56 -0.01 5.52
C ARG A 115 -11.47 0.37 6.49
N CYS A 116 -10.54 -0.54 6.71
CA CYS A 116 -9.32 -0.33 7.46
C CYS A 116 -8.15 -0.91 6.67
N ALA A 117 -7.08 -0.13 6.55
CA ALA A 117 -5.77 -0.57 6.09
C ALA A 117 -4.76 -0.28 7.19
N PHE A 118 -3.77 -1.13 7.36
CA PHE A 118 -2.68 -0.88 8.29
C PHE A 118 -1.35 -1.38 7.74
N MET A 119 -0.28 -0.87 8.33
CA MET A 119 1.09 -1.15 7.95
C MET A 119 1.98 -1.17 9.20
N ILE A 120 2.76 -2.22 9.37
CA ILE A 120 3.73 -2.46 10.45
C ILE A 120 5.10 -2.47 9.79
N GLU A 121 5.95 -1.53 10.19
CA GLU A 121 7.29 -1.35 9.63
C GLU A 121 8.33 -1.94 10.60
N ILE A 122 9.33 -2.63 10.05
CA ILE A 122 10.46 -3.21 10.77
C ILE A 122 11.74 -2.46 10.37
N PRO A 123 12.01 -1.28 10.96
CA PRO A 123 13.06 -0.34 10.53
C PRO A 123 14.50 -0.87 10.63
N GLU A 124 14.71 -2.00 11.29
CA GLU A 124 16.03 -2.64 11.40
C GLU A 124 16.29 -3.62 10.25
N ILE A 125 15.26 -4.08 9.55
CA ILE A 125 15.39 -4.88 8.33
C ILE A 125 15.27 -3.92 7.15
N THR A 126 16.42 -3.36 6.75
CA THR A 126 16.50 -2.36 5.69
C THR A 126 17.51 -2.73 4.64
N GLU A 127 17.17 -2.41 3.40
CA GLU A 127 18.00 -2.67 2.23
C GLU A 127 18.21 -1.38 1.45
N ILE A 128 19.36 -1.25 0.80
CA ILE A 128 19.63 -0.11 -0.09
C ILE A 128 19.51 -0.59 -1.52
N VAL A 129 18.44 -0.18 -2.19
CA VAL A 129 18.20 -0.51 -3.59
C VAL A 129 18.24 0.78 -4.39
N ASN A 130 19.17 0.87 -5.34
CA ASN A 130 19.32 2.03 -6.23
C ASN A 130 19.44 3.37 -5.46
N ASN A 131 20.21 3.37 -4.37
CA ASN A 131 20.40 4.50 -3.43
C ASN A 131 19.16 4.89 -2.61
N ASN A 132 18.05 4.14 -2.71
CA ASN A 132 16.89 4.30 -1.86
C ASN A 132 16.97 3.32 -0.69
N LYS A 133 16.87 3.83 0.54
CA LYS A 133 16.69 2.99 1.72
C LYS A 133 15.26 2.45 1.75
N LEU A 134 15.13 1.13 1.76
CA LEU A 134 13.88 0.39 1.85
C LEU A 134 13.76 -0.24 3.24
N SER A 135 12.55 -0.35 3.77
CA SER A 135 12.27 -0.93 5.10
C SER A 135 11.24 -2.04 4.98
N LEU A 136 11.52 -3.24 5.52
CA LEU A 136 10.59 -4.36 5.46
C LEU A 136 9.29 -4.00 6.17
N THR A 137 8.19 -4.35 5.54
CA THR A 137 6.87 -3.88 5.94
C THR A 137 5.81 -4.95 5.71
N ILE A 138 4.98 -5.19 6.72
CA ILE A 138 3.86 -6.13 6.70
C ILE A 138 2.58 -5.35 6.99
N GLY A 139 1.47 -5.70 6.35
CA GLY A 139 0.21 -5.03 6.64
C GLY A 139 -0.98 -5.74 6.05
N GLY A 140 -2.12 -5.07 6.10
CA GLY A 140 -3.35 -5.68 5.62
C GLY A 140 -4.49 -4.72 5.41
N VAL A 141 -5.51 -5.21 4.73
CA VAL A 141 -6.77 -4.52 4.47
C VAL A 141 -7.94 -5.38 4.92
N ARG A 142 -8.86 -4.75 5.65
CA ARG A 142 -10.16 -5.30 6.01
C ARG A 142 -11.26 -4.37 5.55
N ALA A 143 -12.18 -4.90 4.76
CA ALA A 143 -13.27 -4.17 4.13
C ALA A 143 -14.61 -4.81 4.51
N LEU A 144 -15.22 -4.34 5.59
CA LEU A 144 -16.53 -4.81 6.08
C LEU A 144 -17.67 -4.54 5.07
N ASN A 145 -17.50 -3.60 4.14
CA ASN A 145 -18.45 -3.41 3.03
C ASN A 145 -18.40 -4.54 1.98
N GLN A 146 -17.44 -5.45 2.06
CA GLN A 146 -17.39 -6.66 1.24
C GLN A 146 -18.03 -7.86 1.95
N GLU A 147 -18.41 -7.69 3.21
CA GLU A 147 -19.15 -8.66 4.01
C GLU A 147 -20.66 -8.44 3.90
N ASN A 148 -21.42 -9.53 3.97
CA ASN A 148 -22.87 -9.44 4.11
C ASN A 148 -23.26 -9.64 5.58
N LEU A 149 -23.25 -8.55 6.35
CA LEU A 149 -23.62 -8.58 7.77
C LEU A 149 -25.10 -8.96 8.02
N TYR A 150 -25.95 -8.96 6.98
CA TYR A 150 -27.34 -9.39 7.08
C TYR A 150 -27.51 -10.91 6.92
N SER A 151 -26.49 -11.63 6.43
CA SER A 151 -26.51 -13.09 6.39
C SER A 151 -25.96 -13.71 7.68
N LYS A 152 -26.10 -15.04 7.80
CA LYS A 152 -25.33 -15.81 8.79
C LYS A 152 -23.84 -15.59 8.56
N ARG A 153 -23.06 -15.66 9.63
CA ARG A 153 -21.60 -15.54 9.54
C ARG A 153 -21.04 -16.68 8.70
N ASN A 154 -20.12 -16.32 7.80
CA ASN A 154 -19.38 -17.24 6.94
C ASN A 154 -17.89 -16.86 7.02
N LEU A 155 -17.07 -17.47 6.17
CA LEU A 155 -15.68 -17.04 6.01
C LEU A 155 -15.60 -15.55 5.67
N GLU A 156 -14.87 -14.80 6.49
CA GLU A 156 -14.67 -13.37 6.37
C GLU A 156 -13.43 -13.09 5.52
N LYS A 157 -13.45 -12.00 4.76
CA LYS A 157 -12.38 -11.65 3.81
C LYS A 157 -11.35 -10.71 4.41
N PHE A 158 -10.10 -10.99 4.11
CA PHE A 158 -8.95 -10.17 4.47
C PHE A 158 -7.95 -10.13 3.32
N LYS A 159 -7.12 -9.10 3.33
CA LYS A 159 -5.93 -9.01 2.48
C LYS A 159 -4.73 -8.77 3.37
N VAL A 160 -3.64 -9.46 3.10
CA VAL A 160 -2.38 -9.30 3.83
C VAL A 160 -1.27 -9.16 2.80
N PHE A 161 -0.30 -8.30 3.10
CA PHE A 161 0.90 -8.18 2.29
C PHE A 161 2.15 -8.18 3.16
N ILE A 162 3.26 -8.58 2.54
CA ILE A 162 4.63 -8.36 2.97
C ILE A 162 5.39 -7.76 1.79
N GLY A 163 6.26 -6.80 2.06
CA GLY A 163 7.04 -6.12 1.04
C GLY A 163 7.94 -5.07 1.67
N PHE A 164 8.23 -4.01 0.90
CA PHE A 164 9.13 -2.97 1.34
C PHE A 164 8.51 -1.59 1.17
N LYS A 165 8.78 -0.71 2.12
CA LYS A 165 8.47 0.71 2.02
C LYS A 165 9.72 1.48 1.58
N ASN A 166 9.62 2.22 0.49
CA ASN A 166 10.69 3.13 0.07
C ASN A 166 10.69 4.38 0.94
N LEU A 167 11.74 4.60 1.74
CA LEU A 167 11.76 5.68 2.73
C LEU A 167 11.92 7.07 2.12
N VAL A 168 12.35 7.18 0.85
CA VAL A 168 12.47 8.46 0.14
C VAL A 168 11.11 9.07 -0.17
N CYS A 169 10.16 8.25 -0.59
CA CYS A 169 8.84 8.69 -1.06
C CYS A 169 7.67 8.08 -0.31
N THR A 170 7.92 7.15 0.62
CA THR A 170 6.91 6.38 1.36
C THR A 170 6.03 5.49 0.48
N ASN A 171 6.50 5.19 -0.73
CA ASN A 171 5.84 4.25 -1.64
C ASN A 171 5.87 2.84 -1.06
N LEU A 172 4.79 2.11 -1.27
CA LEU A 172 4.65 0.73 -0.83
C LEU A 172 4.95 -0.22 -1.99
N CYS A 173 6.08 -0.90 -1.90
CA CYS A 173 6.56 -1.85 -2.90
C CYS A 173 6.13 -3.26 -2.52
N ILE A 174 5.26 -3.86 -3.33
CA ILE A 174 4.70 -5.20 -3.13
C ILE A 174 4.81 -5.97 -4.45
N SER A 175 5.16 -7.26 -4.38
CA SER A 175 5.10 -8.22 -5.49
C SER A 175 3.90 -9.15 -5.36
N THR A 176 3.65 -9.98 -6.38
CA THR A 176 2.56 -10.96 -6.34
C THR A 176 2.72 -12.00 -5.24
N ASP A 177 3.94 -12.50 -5.01
CA ASP A 177 4.24 -13.44 -3.92
C ASP A 177 4.28 -12.79 -2.55
N GLY A 178 4.38 -11.46 -2.49
CA GLY A 178 4.22 -10.66 -1.28
C GLY A 178 2.77 -10.26 -0.97
N LEU A 179 1.77 -10.71 -1.74
CA LEU A 179 0.36 -10.33 -1.56
C LEU A 179 -0.56 -11.54 -1.54
N ASN A 180 -1.33 -11.68 -0.45
CA ASN A 180 -2.52 -12.52 -0.42
C ASN A 180 -3.79 -11.65 -0.39
N SER A 181 -4.45 -11.55 -1.54
CA SER A 181 -5.61 -10.66 -1.75
C SER A 181 -6.98 -11.29 -1.48
N ASP A 182 -7.06 -12.59 -1.17
CA ASP A 182 -8.32 -13.31 -0.92
C ASP A 182 -8.20 -14.30 0.24
N ILE A 183 -7.72 -13.83 1.41
CA ILE A 183 -7.75 -14.62 2.64
C ILE A 183 -9.20 -14.75 3.10
N ARG A 184 -9.64 -15.99 3.31
CA ARG A 184 -10.99 -16.32 3.79
C ARG A 184 -10.89 -17.20 5.02
N VAL A 185 -11.30 -16.67 6.16
CA VAL A 185 -11.12 -17.33 7.46
C VAL A 185 -12.34 -17.14 8.36
N SER A 186 -12.55 -18.11 9.24
CA SER A 186 -13.63 -18.09 10.24
C SER A 186 -13.15 -17.62 11.62
N SER A 187 -11.83 -17.59 11.85
CA SER A 187 -11.25 -17.31 13.16
C SER A 187 -9.96 -16.50 13.07
N VAL A 188 -9.61 -15.84 14.17
CA VAL A 188 -8.33 -15.13 14.32
C VAL A 188 -7.14 -16.09 14.25
N ALA A 189 -7.29 -17.33 14.72
CA ALA A 189 -6.23 -18.33 14.64
C ALA A 189 -5.90 -18.73 13.20
N GLU A 190 -6.92 -18.98 12.37
CA GLU A 190 -6.74 -19.22 10.93
C GLU A 190 -6.12 -18.00 10.23
N LEU A 191 -6.52 -16.79 10.63
CA LEU A 191 -5.95 -15.55 10.10
C LEU A 191 -4.45 -15.46 10.39
N LYS A 192 -4.03 -15.74 11.63
CA LYS A 192 -2.61 -15.79 12.02
C LYS A 192 -1.84 -16.80 11.18
N GLY A 193 -2.37 -18.01 11.02
CA GLY A 193 -1.74 -19.03 10.18
C GLY A 193 -1.57 -18.59 8.72
N LYS A 194 -2.54 -17.85 8.15
CA LYS A 194 -2.44 -17.31 6.79
C LYS A 194 -1.44 -16.15 6.65
N ILE A 195 -1.28 -15.34 7.70
CA ILE A 195 -0.25 -14.29 7.75
C ILE A 195 1.14 -14.92 7.83
N GLU A 196 1.31 -15.91 8.71
CA GLU A 196 2.57 -16.65 8.89
C GLU A 196 2.97 -17.40 7.61
N GLU A 197 2.02 -18.07 6.95
CA GLU A 197 2.25 -18.72 5.65
C GLU A 197 2.79 -17.74 4.60
N LEU A 198 2.20 -16.53 4.50
CA LEU A 198 2.64 -15.52 3.55
C LEU A 198 4.06 -15.02 3.87
N ILE A 199 4.38 -14.78 5.14
CA ILE A 199 5.71 -14.34 5.57
C ILE A 199 6.77 -15.37 5.17
N HIS A 200 6.52 -16.66 5.42
CA HIS A 200 7.45 -17.72 5.09
C HIS A 200 7.59 -18.01 3.58
N GLN A 201 6.56 -17.72 2.79
CA GLN A 201 6.59 -17.93 1.34
C GLN A 201 7.22 -16.76 0.57
N PHE A 202 7.36 -15.59 1.19
CA PHE A 202 7.87 -14.40 0.53
C PHE A 202 9.37 -14.52 0.21
N ASP A 203 9.70 -14.49 -1.08
CA ASP A 203 11.07 -14.57 -1.58
C ASP A 203 11.70 -13.16 -1.61
N GLN A 204 12.19 -12.74 -0.45
CA GLN A 204 12.79 -11.41 -0.25
C GLN A 204 13.96 -11.16 -1.21
N ASP A 205 14.87 -12.12 -1.36
CA ASP A 205 16.08 -11.96 -2.19
C ASP A 205 15.71 -11.78 -3.66
N ARG A 206 14.77 -12.61 -4.17
CA ARG A 206 14.26 -12.43 -5.54
C ARG A 206 13.55 -11.11 -5.71
N PHE A 207 12.78 -10.66 -4.72
CA PHE A 207 12.07 -9.39 -4.78
C PHE A 207 13.01 -8.20 -4.89
N LEU A 208 14.02 -8.13 -4.02
CA LEU A 208 15.03 -7.07 -4.00
C LEU A 208 15.93 -7.12 -5.24
N GLY A 209 16.40 -8.32 -5.63
CA GLY A 209 17.21 -8.49 -6.84
C GLY A 209 16.45 -8.07 -8.12
N ASN A 210 15.14 -8.25 -8.14
CA ASN A 210 14.29 -7.73 -9.20
C ASN A 210 14.24 -6.20 -9.24
N MET A 211 14.16 -5.53 -8.08
CA MET A 211 14.19 -4.06 -8.01
C MET A 211 15.56 -3.49 -8.40
N GLU A 212 16.65 -4.13 -8.01
CA GLU A 212 17.99 -3.79 -8.51
C GLU A 212 18.12 -4.02 -10.02
N ARG A 213 17.46 -5.05 -10.55
CA ARG A 213 17.45 -5.32 -11.99
C ARG A 213 16.70 -4.26 -12.78
N MET A 214 15.62 -3.68 -12.23
CA MET A 214 14.87 -2.60 -12.88
C MET A 214 15.75 -1.38 -13.21
N SER A 215 16.71 -1.01 -12.36
CA SER A 215 17.55 0.17 -12.61
C SER A 215 18.57 -0.01 -13.74
N LYS A 216 18.78 -1.25 -14.19
CA LYS A 216 19.69 -1.55 -15.31
C LYS A 216 19.08 -1.26 -16.68
N TYR A 217 17.80 -0.90 -16.71
CA TYR A 217 17.05 -0.63 -17.94
C TYR A 217 16.30 0.69 -17.82
N SER A 218 16.08 1.32 -18.96
CA SER A 218 15.46 2.63 -19.06
C SER A 218 14.55 2.71 -20.29
N LEU A 219 13.73 3.76 -20.30
CA LEU A 219 12.92 4.17 -21.44
C LEU A 219 13.40 5.55 -21.87
N GLU A 220 13.78 5.69 -23.14
CA GLU A 220 13.93 6.99 -23.78
C GLU A 220 12.57 7.70 -23.86
N GLU A 221 12.58 9.02 -24.07
CA GLU A 221 11.35 9.83 -24.09
C GLU A 221 10.29 9.30 -25.07
N LEU A 222 10.69 8.87 -26.27
CA LEU A 222 9.78 8.28 -27.26
C LEU A 222 9.23 6.92 -26.81
N GLN A 223 10.04 6.09 -26.15
CA GLN A 223 9.59 4.81 -25.61
C GLN A 223 8.65 5.01 -24.42
N PHE A 224 8.94 5.97 -23.54
CA PHE A 224 8.07 6.37 -22.44
C PHE A 224 6.73 6.88 -22.98
N ALA A 225 6.73 7.80 -23.95
CA ALA A 225 5.51 8.32 -24.57
C ALA A 225 4.68 7.20 -25.23
N HIS A 226 5.33 6.26 -25.92
CA HIS A 226 4.67 5.08 -26.49
C HIS A 226 4.03 4.22 -25.40
N THR A 227 4.78 3.91 -24.34
CA THR A 227 4.33 3.11 -23.19
C THR A 227 3.10 3.73 -22.57
N ILE A 228 3.13 5.03 -22.26
CA ILE A 228 1.99 5.79 -21.72
C ILE A 228 0.78 5.73 -22.67
N GLY A 229 0.99 5.94 -23.97
CA GLY A 229 -0.08 5.84 -24.96
C GLY A 229 -0.73 4.45 -24.96
N LYS A 230 0.07 3.38 -24.89
CA LYS A 230 -0.41 1.99 -24.80
C LYS A 230 -1.13 1.71 -23.48
N MET A 231 -0.66 2.25 -22.36
CA MET A 231 -1.35 2.16 -21.08
C MET A 231 -2.75 2.79 -21.13
N LYS A 232 -2.90 3.94 -21.79
CA LYS A 232 -4.21 4.58 -21.99
C LYS A 232 -5.12 3.74 -22.89
N LEU A 233 -4.60 3.23 -24.01
CA LEU A 233 -5.35 2.36 -24.93
C LEU A 233 -5.77 1.03 -24.28
N TYR A 234 -4.92 0.46 -23.41
CA TYR A 234 -5.18 -0.82 -22.74
C TYR A 234 -6.51 -0.84 -21.98
N GLN A 235 -6.92 0.30 -21.42
CA GLN A 235 -8.17 0.40 -20.66
C GLN A 235 -9.42 0.13 -21.53
N PHE A 236 -9.33 0.35 -22.84
CA PHE A 236 -10.43 0.17 -23.78
C PHE A 236 -10.41 -1.16 -24.53
N LEU A 237 -9.34 -1.95 -24.38
CA LEU A 237 -9.26 -3.26 -25.00
C LEU A 237 -10.27 -4.24 -24.39
N ASN A 238 -10.90 -5.05 -25.24
CA ASN A 238 -11.75 -6.16 -24.81
C ASN A 238 -10.91 -7.32 -24.23
N LYS A 239 -11.58 -8.41 -23.83
CA LYS A 239 -10.90 -9.53 -23.15
C LYS A 239 -9.95 -10.26 -24.09
N GLU A 240 -10.37 -10.46 -25.34
CA GLU A 240 -9.64 -11.14 -26.39
C GLU A 240 -8.39 -10.35 -26.78
N GLU A 241 -8.52 -9.03 -26.91
CA GLU A 241 -7.44 -8.12 -27.19
C GLU A 241 -6.45 -8.02 -26.03
N LYS A 242 -6.83 -8.30 -24.78
CA LYS A 242 -5.91 -8.28 -23.63
C LYS A 242 -5.04 -9.54 -23.54
N VAL A 243 -5.39 -10.61 -24.27
CA VAL A 243 -4.61 -11.85 -24.26
C VAL A 243 -3.17 -11.59 -24.74
N GLY A 244 -2.21 -12.15 -24.00
CA GLY A 244 -0.77 -12.03 -24.31
C GLY A 244 -0.16 -10.65 -24.00
N LYS A 245 -0.90 -9.74 -23.37
CA LYS A 245 -0.39 -8.43 -22.93
C LYS A 245 -0.17 -8.41 -21.43
N LEU A 246 0.79 -7.60 -20.98
CA LEU A 246 0.96 -7.34 -19.55
C LEU A 246 -0.34 -6.76 -18.97
N LYS A 247 -0.77 -7.32 -17.85
CA LYS A 247 -1.95 -6.83 -17.15
C LYS A 247 -1.66 -5.45 -16.57
N LEU A 248 -2.54 -4.50 -16.78
CA LEU A 248 -2.48 -3.17 -16.17
C LEU A 248 -3.79 -2.87 -15.43
N LEU A 249 -3.68 -2.57 -14.13
CA LEU A 249 -4.80 -2.26 -13.24
C LEU A 249 -4.98 -0.75 -12.97
N MET A 250 -4.01 0.06 -13.37
CA MET A 250 -4.09 1.51 -13.21
C MET A 250 -5.17 2.12 -14.10
N ASN A 251 -5.80 3.18 -13.59
CA ASN A 251 -6.77 3.97 -14.33
C ASN A 251 -6.13 5.22 -14.98
N ASP A 252 -6.92 5.92 -15.79
CA ASP A 252 -6.43 7.08 -16.53
C ASP A 252 -5.90 8.23 -15.65
N ASN A 253 -6.50 8.46 -14.47
CA ASN A 253 -6.05 9.49 -13.54
C ASN A 253 -4.66 9.15 -12.96
N GLN A 254 -4.41 7.87 -12.68
CA GLN A 254 -3.12 7.39 -12.20
C GLN A 254 -2.06 7.50 -13.30
N ILE A 255 -2.40 7.13 -14.54
CA ILE A 255 -1.53 7.32 -15.70
C ILE A 255 -1.21 8.82 -15.89
N GLY A 256 -2.21 9.69 -15.77
CA GLY A 256 -2.00 11.14 -15.81
C GLY A 256 -1.06 11.64 -14.71
N THR A 257 -1.14 11.06 -13.51
CA THR A 257 -0.22 11.36 -12.41
C THR A 257 1.21 10.93 -12.73
N ILE A 258 1.41 9.76 -13.34
CA ILE A 258 2.74 9.30 -13.78
C ILE A 258 3.33 10.27 -14.81
N VAL A 259 2.53 10.70 -15.80
CA VAL A 259 2.99 11.65 -16.83
C VAL A 259 3.40 12.99 -16.21
N LYS A 260 2.62 13.50 -15.26
CA LYS A 260 2.98 14.72 -14.52
C LYS A 260 4.30 14.53 -13.78
N ASN A 261 4.40 13.47 -12.98
CA ASN A 261 5.55 13.21 -12.13
C ASN A 261 6.83 12.84 -12.92
N TYR A 262 6.70 12.33 -14.15
CA TYR A 262 7.84 12.15 -15.06
C TYR A 262 8.58 13.47 -15.33
N TYR A 263 7.91 14.62 -15.29
CA TYR A 263 8.54 15.94 -15.41
C TYR A 263 8.87 16.60 -14.07
N GLU A 264 8.04 16.37 -13.05
CA GLU A 264 8.01 17.21 -11.84
C GLU A 264 8.42 16.48 -10.55
N ASP A 265 8.56 15.15 -10.55
CA ASP A 265 8.90 14.42 -9.33
C ASP A 265 10.32 14.77 -8.84
N PRO A 266 10.49 15.12 -7.57
CA PRO A 266 11.79 15.55 -7.06
C PRO A 266 12.83 14.43 -6.97
N ASN A 267 12.41 13.15 -6.98
CA ASN A 267 13.29 12.01 -6.76
C ASN A 267 13.37 11.08 -7.97
N PHE A 268 12.30 10.95 -8.75
CA PHE A 268 12.14 9.94 -9.80
C PHE A 268 11.70 10.53 -11.16
N ALA A 269 11.87 11.84 -11.36
CA ALA A 269 11.65 12.45 -12.66
C ALA A 269 12.70 11.99 -13.67
N ARG A 270 12.39 12.20 -14.94
CA ARG A 270 13.29 11.93 -16.06
C ARG A 270 14.63 12.65 -15.93
N SER A 271 15.64 12.08 -16.57
CA SER A 271 16.94 12.72 -16.78
C SER A 271 16.82 13.94 -17.72
N ILE A 272 17.88 14.72 -17.81
CA ILE A 272 17.94 15.90 -18.70
C ILE A 272 17.75 15.55 -20.18
N ASN A 273 18.09 14.32 -20.58
CA ASN A 273 17.94 13.82 -21.94
C ASN A 273 16.54 13.20 -22.18
N GLY A 274 15.63 13.27 -21.20
CA GLY A 274 14.29 12.70 -21.29
C GLY A 274 14.23 11.18 -21.06
N GLU A 275 15.29 10.58 -20.54
CA GLU A 275 15.33 9.15 -20.20
C GLU A 275 14.81 8.91 -18.78
N ILE A 276 14.10 7.81 -18.55
CA ILE A 276 13.68 7.39 -17.20
C ILE A 276 14.05 5.91 -16.97
N SER A 277 14.68 5.60 -15.84
CA SER A 277 14.96 4.21 -15.48
C SER A 277 13.66 3.45 -15.16
N LEU A 278 13.63 2.12 -15.33
CA LEU A 278 12.45 1.35 -14.93
C LEU A 278 12.25 1.35 -13.41
N TRP A 279 13.30 1.54 -12.61
CA TRP A 279 13.20 1.78 -11.17
C TRP A 279 12.43 3.06 -10.86
N ASP A 280 12.77 4.16 -11.52
CA ASP A 280 12.11 5.45 -11.32
C ASP A 280 10.66 5.37 -11.81
N PHE A 281 10.43 4.78 -12.99
CA PHE A 281 9.09 4.55 -13.52
C PHE A 281 8.22 3.71 -12.57
N TYR A 282 8.76 2.66 -11.96
CA TYR A 282 8.08 1.88 -10.92
C TYR A 282 7.72 2.72 -9.69
N ASN A 283 8.62 3.63 -9.26
CA ASN A 283 8.33 4.53 -8.15
C ASN A 283 7.24 5.57 -8.52
N LEU A 284 7.23 6.09 -9.75
CA LEU A 284 6.13 6.93 -10.22
C LEU A 284 4.79 6.18 -10.24
N MET A 285 4.82 4.90 -10.64
CA MET A 285 3.66 4.02 -10.64
C MET A 285 3.10 3.79 -9.23
N THR A 286 3.97 3.47 -8.27
CA THR A 286 3.55 3.22 -6.87
C THR A 286 3.12 4.50 -6.16
N ASP A 287 3.71 5.65 -6.48
CA ASP A 287 3.24 6.95 -5.98
C ASP A 287 1.82 7.26 -6.48
N ALA A 288 1.57 7.10 -7.78
CA ALA A 288 0.24 7.28 -8.36
C ALA A 288 -0.82 6.34 -7.73
N ASN A 289 -0.40 5.20 -7.20
CA ASN A 289 -1.28 4.27 -6.50
C ASN A 289 -1.68 4.70 -5.08
N LYS A 290 -0.98 5.64 -4.42
CA LYS A 290 -1.39 6.16 -3.10
C LYS A 290 -2.77 6.81 -3.11
N LYS A 291 -3.22 7.28 -4.29
CA LYS A 291 -4.56 7.82 -4.51
C LYS A 291 -5.63 6.75 -4.75
N SER A 292 -5.29 5.47 -4.64
CA SER A 292 -6.25 4.37 -4.75
C SER A 292 -7.13 4.26 -3.50
N PHE A 293 -8.34 3.75 -3.67
CA PHE A 293 -9.14 3.31 -2.54
C PHE A 293 -8.48 2.12 -1.84
N ILE A 294 -8.66 2.05 -0.51
CA ILE A 294 -8.18 0.95 0.35
C ILE A 294 -8.46 -0.43 -0.27
N ASP A 295 -9.65 -0.61 -0.89
CA ASP A 295 -10.08 -1.89 -1.45
C ASP A 295 -9.19 -2.43 -2.58
N SER A 296 -8.39 -1.57 -3.23
CA SER A 296 -7.67 -1.90 -4.48
C SER A 296 -6.21 -1.48 -4.48
N SER A 297 -5.73 -0.82 -3.42
CA SER A 297 -4.38 -0.24 -3.40
C SER A 297 -3.29 -1.32 -3.46
N LEU A 298 -3.46 -2.42 -2.70
CA LEU A 298 -2.48 -3.49 -2.63
C LEU A 298 -2.32 -4.21 -3.98
N GLU A 299 -3.42 -4.59 -4.63
CA GLU A 299 -3.38 -5.25 -5.94
C GLU A 299 -2.78 -4.36 -7.01
N ARG A 300 -3.02 -3.05 -6.95
CA ARG A 300 -2.42 -2.10 -7.89
C ARG A 300 -0.91 -1.95 -7.67
N ASN A 301 -0.44 -2.01 -6.43
CA ASN A 301 0.99 -1.99 -6.14
C ASN A 301 1.68 -3.28 -6.60
N ALA A 302 1.09 -4.44 -6.31
CA ALA A 302 1.55 -5.73 -6.85
C ALA A 302 1.57 -5.71 -8.38
N ASN A 303 0.49 -5.23 -9.02
CA ASN A 303 0.43 -5.14 -10.46
C ASN A 303 1.44 -4.15 -11.06
N ALA A 304 1.74 -3.04 -10.39
CA ALA A 304 2.77 -2.11 -10.85
C ALA A 304 4.15 -2.80 -10.88
N PHE A 305 4.47 -3.60 -9.86
CA PHE A 305 5.70 -4.38 -9.83
C PHE A 305 5.77 -5.37 -10.99
N GLU A 306 4.73 -6.21 -11.15
CA GLU A 306 4.68 -7.18 -12.26
C GLU A 306 4.72 -6.53 -13.63
N PHE A 307 4.06 -5.37 -13.79
CA PHE A 307 4.06 -4.65 -15.04
C PHE A 307 5.48 -4.19 -15.39
N VAL A 308 6.20 -3.57 -14.45
CA VAL A 308 7.56 -3.09 -14.69
C VAL A 308 8.56 -4.23 -14.84
N ILE A 309 8.42 -5.33 -14.09
CA ILE A 309 9.21 -6.54 -14.31
C ILE A 309 8.96 -7.12 -15.70
N GLY A 310 7.70 -7.17 -16.15
CA GLY A 310 7.38 -7.58 -17.52
C GLY A 310 8.03 -6.70 -18.59
N LEU A 311 8.12 -5.38 -18.38
CA LEU A 311 8.88 -4.49 -19.27
C LEU A 311 10.38 -4.78 -19.20
N THR A 312 10.92 -4.97 -17.99
CA THR A 312 12.33 -5.30 -17.73
C THR A 312 12.73 -6.57 -18.47
N ASP A 313 11.94 -7.64 -18.33
CA ASP A 313 12.17 -8.91 -19.00
C ASP A 313 12.10 -8.77 -20.52
N SER A 314 11.21 -7.90 -21.04
CA SER A 314 11.14 -7.64 -22.47
C SER A 314 12.35 -6.90 -23.01
N LEU A 315 12.84 -5.88 -22.31
CA LEU A 315 14.05 -5.14 -22.68
C LEU A 315 15.30 -6.03 -22.57
N GLN A 316 15.45 -6.76 -21.46
CA GLN A 316 16.57 -7.66 -21.21
C GLN A 316 16.69 -8.74 -22.30
N ASN A 317 15.57 -9.38 -22.64
CA ASN A 317 15.57 -10.52 -23.56
C ASN A 317 15.29 -10.11 -25.01
N LYS A 318 15.19 -8.80 -25.30
CA LYS A 318 14.79 -8.25 -26.61
C LYS A 318 13.52 -8.90 -27.17
N THR A 319 12.53 -9.17 -26.30
CA THR A 319 11.27 -9.79 -26.69
C THR A 319 10.20 -8.77 -27.02
N LYS A 320 9.30 -9.11 -27.95
CA LYS A 320 8.20 -8.22 -28.35
C LYS A 320 7.26 -7.99 -27.17
N ASN A 321 7.00 -6.72 -26.88
CA ASN A 321 6.03 -6.30 -25.87
C ASN A 321 5.10 -5.25 -26.47
N TRP A 322 3.79 -5.39 -26.29
CA TRP A 322 2.81 -4.45 -26.85
C TRP A 322 2.91 -3.02 -26.27
N PHE A 323 3.47 -2.88 -25.07
CA PHE A 323 3.71 -1.60 -24.41
C PHE A 323 5.02 -0.94 -24.83
N LEU A 324 5.95 -1.67 -25.47
CA LEU A 324 7.23 -1.13 -25.92
C LEU A 324 7.22 -0.96 -27.44
N ASN A 325 7.79 0.16 -27.91
CA ASN A 325 7.88 0.41 -29.35
C ASN A 325 8.90 -0.56 -29.99
N GLN A 326 8.47 -1.35 -30.98
CA GLN A 326 9.32 -2.34 -31.65
C GLN A 326 10.46 -1.72 -32.46
N ARG A 327 10.34 -0.48 -32.93
CA ARG A 327 11.39 0.18 -33.73
C ARG A 327 12.67 0.50 -32.95
N VAL A 328 12.68 0.33 -31.63
CA VAL A 328 13.85 0.61 -30.77
C VAL A 328 14.64 -0.67 -30.44
N LEU A 329 14.14 -1.86 -30.81
CA LEU A 329 14.89 -3.12 -30.67
C LEU A 329 15.88 -3.36 -31.81
N ASP A 330 15.72 -2.65 -32.94
CA ASP A 330 16.54 -2.83 -34.14
C ASP A 330 17.78 -1.89 -34.17
N ASP A 331 17.86 -0.90 -33.26
CA ASP A 331 18.96 0.08 -33.16
C ASP A 331 19.89 -0.15 -31.93
N ILE A 332 19.77 -1.30 -31.24
CA ILE A 332 20.70 -1.80 -30.19
C ILE A 332 21.28 -3.14 -30.61
#